data_AF-A0A7W8E6N4-F1
#
_entry.id   AF-A0A7W8E6N4-F1
#
_cell.length_a   1.000
_cell.length_b   1.000
_cell.length_c   1.000
_cell.angle_alpha   90.00
_cell.angle_beta   90.00
_cell.angle_gamma   90.00
#
_symmetry.space_group_name_H-M   'P 1'
#
loop_
_entity.id
_entity.type
_entity.pdbx_description
1 polymer ?
#
loop_
_entity_poly.entity_id
_entity_poly.type
_entity_poly.pdbx_seq_one_letter_code
_entity_poly.pdbx_strand_id
1 'polypeptide(L)'
;MRQGRRYGLSAEQKADIWQRWKAGESLHEIGRAFGKDHGSIQFLLAQHGGIAPAVRRRSQRTLTLAEREEISRGIASGSSIREIAGGLGRAASTVSREVARHGGRPVYRASEADQLAWKLALRPKACQLARHRKLRVIVASKLIQNWSPQQISGWLKRRYPSNESMRVSHETLYRSLFIQARGVLKKELIQHLRSKRFIRRSVHARAGGKFHGQIVDAISIRERPAEIEDRAIPGHW
;
A
#
# COMPACT_ATOMS: atom_id res chain seq x y z
N MET A 1 31.92 7.38 -13.62
CA MET A 1 30.59 8.02 -13.42
C MET A 1 29.49 7.07 -13.89
N ARG A 2 28.75 6.41 -12.99
CA ARG A 2 27.62 5.55 -13.37
C ARG A 2 26.41 6.44 -13.68
N GLN A 3 26.13 6.64 -14.96
CA GLN A 3 24.94 7.36 -15.42
C GLN A 3 23.69 6.76 -14.77
N GLY A 4 22.95 7.61 -14.04
CA GLY A 4 21.71 7.26 -13.37
C GLY A 4 20.62 6.91 -14.39
N ARG A 5 20.59 5.64 -14.80
CA ARG A 5 19.52 5.06 -15.64
C ARG A 5 18.22 4.99 -14.83
N ARG A 6 17.52 6.11 -14.68
CA ARG A 6 16.09 6.14 -14.34
C ARG A 6 15.29 5.63 -15.55
N TYR A 7 15.41 4.35 -15.87
CA TYR A 7 14.41 3.69 -16.69
C TYR A 7 13.14 3.57 -15.84
N GLY A 8 12.22 4.51 -16.04
CA GLY A 8 10.93 4.52 -15.37
C GLY A 8 10.20 3.20 -15.61
N LEU A 9 9.78 2.54 -14.53
CA LEU A 9 8.96 1.33 -14.63
C LEU A 9 7.61 1.68 -15.25
N SER A 10 7.17 0.92 -16.25
CA SER A 10 5.83 1.04 -16.83
C SER A 10 4.75 0.72 -15.79
N ALA A 11 3.50 1.10 -16.07
CA ALA A 11 2.38 0.77 -15.18
C ALA A 11 2.21 -0.75 -15.01
N GLU A 12 2.41 -1.52 -16.08
CA GLU A 12 2.35 -2.98 -16.09
C GLU A 12 3.49 -3.59 -15.27
N GLN A 13 4.72 -3.11 -15.46
CA GLN A 13 5.89 -3.55 -14.68
C GLN A 13 5.67 -3.29 -13.19
N LYS A 14 5.14 -2.11 -12.82
CA LYS A 14 4.79 -1.80 -11.43
C LYS A 14 3.74 -2.76 -10.89
N ALA A 15 2.71 -3.10 -11.68
CA ALA A 15 1.68 -4.04 -11.27
C ALA A 15 2.25 -5.44 -11.02
N ASP A 16 3.10 -5.93 -11.92
CA ASP A 16 3.74 -7.25 -11.78
C ASP A 16 4.71 -7.31 -10.60
N ILE A 17 5.50 -6.24 -10.36
CA ILE A 17 6.33 -6.13 -9.16
C ILE A 17 5.50 -6.32 -7.87
N TRP A 18 4.30 -5.71 -7.81
CA TRP A 18 3.40 -5.89 -6.67
C TRP A 18 2.85 -7.31 -6.56
N GLN A 19 2.56 -7.98 -7.68
CA GLN A 19 2.13 -9.39 -7.68
C GLN A 19 3.22 -10.31 -7.15
N ARG A 20 4.44 -10.20 -7.69
CA ARG A 20 5.61 -10.97 -7.23
C ARG A 20 5.95 -10.73 -5.77
N TRP A 21 5.90 -9.47 -5.32
CA TRP A 21 6.08 -9.12 -3.90
C TRP A 21 5.02 -9.78 -3.01
N LYS A 22 3.76 -9.82 -3.47
CA LYS A 22 2.67 -10.49 -2.77
C LYS A 22 2.83 -12.01 -2.77
N ALA A 23 3.34 -12.60 -3.84
CA ALA A 23 3.70 -14.02 -3.92
C ALA A 23 4.87 -14.40 -3.00
N GLY A 24 5.64 -13.41 -2.51
CA GLY A 24 6.72 -13.62 -1.55
C GLY A 24 8.11 -13.70 -2.17
N GLU A 25 8.26 -13.32 -3.46
CA GLU A 25 9.56 -13.19 -4.10
C GLU A 25 10.44 -12.15 -3.40
N SER A 26 11.76 -12.36 -3.44
CA SER A 26 12.72 -11.44 -2.84
C SER A 26 12.94 -10.21 -3.73
N LEU A 27 13.40 -9.10 -3.13
CA LEU A 27 13.74 -7.89 -3.90
C LEU A 27 14.76 -8.18 -5.02
N HIS A 28 15.68 -9.13 -4.79
CA HIS A 28 16.69 -9.54 -5.76
C HIS A 28 16.10 -10.36 -6.90
N GLU A 29 15.18 -11.28 -6.63
CA GLU A 29 14.48 -12.04 -7.69
C GLU A 29 13.64 -11.12 -8.57
N ILE A 30 12.86 -10.24 -7.94
CA ILE A 30 12.06 -9.26 -8.66
C ILE A 30 12.99 -8.35 -9.50
N GLY A 31 14.09 -7.88 -8.91
CA GLY A 31 15.09 -7.09 -9.65
C GLY A 31 15.65 -7.83 -10.87
N ARG A 32 16.09 -9.09 -10.68
CA ARG A 32 16.60 -9.95 -11.78
C ARG A 32 15.57 -10.15 -12.88
N ALA A 33 14.30 -10.39 -12.53
CA ALA A 33 13.22 -10.59 -13.51
C ALA A 33 13.01 -9.40 -14.46
N PHE A 34 13.30 -8.18 -14.00
CA PHE A 34 13.16 -6.96 -14.80
C PHE A 34 14.49 -6.36 -15.28
N GLY A 35 15.63 -7.03 -15.03
CA GLY A 35 16.96 -6.47 -15.27
C GLY A 35 17.19 -5.15 -14.52
N LYS A 36 16.63 -5.01 -13.32
CA LYS A 36 16.73 -3.82 -12.46
C LYS A 36 17.49 -4.12 -11.18
N ASP A 37 18.14 -3.09 -10.65
CA ASP A 37 18.70 -3.17 -9.31
C ASP A 37 17.59 -3.31 -8.24
N HIS A 38 17.85 -4.13 -7.23
CA HIS A 38 16.95 -4.40 -6.11
C HIS A 38 16.56 -3.13 -5.33
N GLY A 39 17.43 -2.10 -5.30
CA GLY A 39 17.15 -0.81 -4.68
C GLY A 39 16.04 -0.04 -5.39
N SER A 40 15.89 -0.20 -6.72
CA SER A 40 14.77 0.39 -7.47
C SER A 40 13.44 -0.25 -7.08
N ILE A 41 13.43 -1.57 -6.89
CA ILE A 41 12.25 -2.32 -6.41
C ILE A 41 11.92 -1.90 -4.97
N GLN A 42 12.94 -1.80 -4.11
CA GLN A 42 12.77 -1.35 -2.73
C GLN A 42 12.16 0.06 -2.66
N PHE A 43 12.66 0.99 -3.47
CA PHE A 43 12.17 2.36 -3.52
C PHE A 43 10.67 2.41 -3.88
N LEU A 44 10.25 1.66 -4.91
CA LEU A 44 8.84 1.56 -5.31
C LEU A 44 7.96 0.99 -4.18
N LEU A 45 8.39 -0.12 -3.56
CA LEU A 45 7.62 -0.77 -2.51
C LEU A 45 7.55 0.07 -1.22
N ALA A 46 8.63 0.79 -0.89
CA ALA A 46 8.72 1.64 0.29
C ALA A 46 7.72 2.81 0.26
N GLN A 47 7.41 3.34 -0.92
CA GLN A 47 6.42 4.42 -1.07
C GLN A 47 5.03 4.05 -0.51
N HIS A 48 4.69 2.76 -0.56
CA HIS A 48 3.42 2.22 -0.04
C HIS A 48 3.63 1.30 1.18
N GLY A 49 4.81 1.31 1.79
CA GLY A 49 5.12 0.51 2.99
C GLY A 49 5.05 -1.01 2.76
N GLY A 50 5.18 -1.48 1.52
CA GLY A 50 5.06 -2.90 1.15
C GLY A 50 3.63 -3.42 1.13
N ILE A 51 2.64 -2.52 1.16
CA ILE A 51 1.22 -2.87 1.02
C ILE A 51 0.79 -2.41 -0.37
N ALA A 52 0.40 -3.37 -1.21
CA ALA A 52 -0.01 -3.07 -2.58
C ALA A 52 -1.18 -2.07 -2.58
N PRO A 53 -1.09 -0.95 -3.32
CA PRO A 53 -2.22 -0.04 -3.48
C PRO A 53 -3.35 -0.75 -4.20
N ALA A 54 -4.59 -0.44 -3.83
CA ALA A 54 -5.75 -0.97 -4.55
C ALA A 54 -5.75 -0.47 -6.00
N VAL A 55 -5.96 -1.38 -6.95
CA VAL A 55 -6.12 -1.03 -8.36
C VAL A 55 -7.34 -0.14 -8.49
N ARG A 56 -7.16 1.06 -9.04
CA ARG A 56 -8.25 2.00 -9.24
C ARG A 56 -9.09 1.55 -10.43
N ARG A 57 -10.39 1.38 -10.23
CA ARG A 57 -11.35 1.02 -11.28
C ARG A 57 -12.43 2.08 -11.37
N ARG A 58 -12.80 2.45 -12.59
CA ARG A 58 -13.95 3.32 -12.84
C ARG A 58 -15.21 2.49 -12.94
N SER A 59 -16.33 3.05 -12.47
CA SER A 59 -17.64 2.50 -12.77
C SER A 59 -17.98 2.77 -14.23
N GLN A 60 -18.64 1.83 -14.91
CA GLN A 60 -19.16 2.01 -16.28
C GLN A 60 -20.14 3.19 -16.41
N ARG A 61 -20.77 3.60 -15.30
CA ARG A 61 -21.66 4.77 -15.26
C ARG A 61 -20.92 6.11 -15.29
N THR A 62 -19.60 6.11 -15.07
CA THR A 62 -18.78 7.33 -15.08
C THR A 62 -18.27 7.59 -16.49
N LEU A 63 -18.23 8.86 -16.90
CA LEU A 63 -17.62 9.25 -18.16
C LEU A 63 -16.15 8.79 -18.22
N THR A 64 -15.74 8.29 -19.37
CA THR A 64 -14.36 7.96 -19.72
C THR A 64 -13.58 9.23 -20.10
N LEU A 65 -12.27 9.10 -20.27
CA LEU A 65 -11.46 10.21 -20.76
C LEU A 65 -11.88 10.61 -22.18
N ALA A 66 -12.06 9.64 -23.07
CA ALA A 66 -12.50 9.88 -24.45
C ALA A 66 -13.84 10.62 -24.49
N GLU A 67 -14.83 10.20 -23.68
CA GLU A 67 -16.11 10.92 -23.59
C GLU A 67 -15.94 12.36 -23.06
N ARG A 68 -15.04 12.61 -22.11
CA ARG A 68 -14.73 13.98 -21.64
C ARG A 68 -14.06 14.82 -22.71
N GLU A 69 -13.20 14.22 -23.53
CA GLU A 69 -12.55 14.90 -24.66
C GLU A 69 -13.55 15.29 -25.74
N GLU A 70 -14.53 14.43 -26.04
CA GLU A 70 -15.66 14.76 -26.91
C GLU A 70 -16.50 15.92 -26.35
N ILE A 71 -16.78 15.94 -25.04
CA ILE A 71 -17.46 17.08 -24.40
C ILE A 71 -16.63 18.36 -24.57
N SER A 72 -15.32 18.30 -24.35
CA SER A 72 -14.44 19.46 -24.50
C SER A 72 -14.40 19.97 -25.94
N ARG A 73 -14.32 19.08 -26.92
CA ARG A 73 -14.34 19.43 -28.35
C ARG A 73 -15.69 19.99 -28.78
N GLY A 74 -16.79 19.36 -28.36
CA GLY A 74 -18.15 19.84 -28.64
C GLY A 74 -18.44 21.21 -28.05
N ILE A 75 -17.90 21.51 -26.86
CA ILE A 75 -18.01 22.87 -26.28
C ILE A 75 -17.23 23.88 -27.13
N ALA A 76 -16.01 23.53 -27.57
CA ALA A 76 -15.18 24.40 -28.38
C ALA A 76 -15.77 24.67 -29.77
N SER A 77 -16.47 23.69 -30.36
CA SER A 77 -17.21 23.85 -31.62
C SER A 77 -18.56 24.55 -31.48
N GLY A 78 -18.94 24.98 -30.27
CA GLY A 78 -20.20 25.69 -30.01
C GLY A 78 -21.43 24.79 -29.85
N SER A 79 -21.30 23.47 -30.01
CA SER A 79 -22.42 22.50 -29.96
C SER A 79 -23.21 22.57 -28.66
N SER A 80 -24.51 22.28 -28.75
CA SER A 80 -25.38 22.28 -27.58
C SER A 80 -25.12 21.07 -26.68
N ILE A 81 -25.43 21.17 -25.38
CA ILE A 81 -25.28 20.05 -24.44
C ILE A 81 -26.08 18.81 -24.91
N ARG A 82 -27.22 19.02 -25.59
CA ARG A 82 -28.07 17.93 -26.11
C ARG A 82 -27.42 17.22 -27.28
N GLU A 83 -26.83 17.96 -28.23
CA GLU A 83 -26.07 17.38 -29.35
C GLU A 83 -24.89 16.55 -28.86
N ILE A 84 -24.09 17.13 -27.95
CA ILE A 84 -22.92 16.44 -27.36
C ILE A 84 -23.36 15.15 -26.68
N ALA A 85 -24.44 15.21 -25.88
CA ALA A 85 -24.96 14.04 -25.19
C ALA A 85 -25.49 12.97 -26.16
N GLY A 86 -26.14 13.40 -27.25
CA GLY A 86 -26.61 12.52 -28.32
C GLY A 86 -25.47 11.77 -29.00
N GLY A 87 -24.39 12.48 -29.39
CA GLY A 87 -23.20 11.87 -29.99
C GLY A 87 -22.48 10.88 -29.08
N LEU A 88 -22.59 11.06 -27.75
CA LEU A 88 -22.01 10.16 -26.75
C LEU A 88 -22.92 9.00 -26.34
N GLY A 89 -24.19 8.98 -26.76
CA GLY A 89 -25.17 8.03 -26.24
C GLY A 89 -25.42 8.19 -24.73
N ARG A 90 -25.32 9.41 -24.19
CA ARG A 90 -25.52 9.73 -22.77
C ARG A 90 -26.71 10.66 -22.57
N ALA A 91 -27.24 10.68 -21.35
CA ALA A 91 -28.26 11.66 -20.99
C ALA A 91 -27.67 13.09 -20.95
N ALA A 92 -28.41 14.08 -21.47
CA ALA A 92 -28.01 15.48 -21.45
C ALA A 92 -27.72 16.01 -20.03
N SER A 93 -28.43 15.50 -19.02
CA SER A 93 -28.18 15.85 -17.61
C SER A 93 -26.81 15.39 -17.10
N THR A 94 -26.22 14.33 -17.68
CA THR A 94 -24.88 13.85 -17.34
C THR A 94 -23.83 14.83 -17.82
N VAL A 95 -23.92 15.24 -19.09
CA VAL A 95 -23.00 16.23 -19.69
C VAL A 95 -23.14 17.57 -18.99
N SER A 96 -24.37 18.04 -18.75
CA SER A 96 -24.61 19.29 -18.02
C SER A 96 -23.99 19.30 -16.62
N ARG A 97 -24.22 18.25 -15.81
CA ARG A 97 -23.65 18.14 -14.46
C ARG A 97 -22.13 18.04 -14.47
N GLU A 98 -21.54 17.37 -15.46
CA GLU A 98 -20.09 17.28 -15.63
C GLU A 98 -19.51 18.67 -15.89
N VAL A 99 -20.05 19.37 -16.89
CA VAL A 99 -19.57 20.71 -17.28
C VAL A 99 -19.74 21.71 -16.15
N ALA A 100 -20.90 21.74 -15.49
CA ALA A 100 -21.17 22.63 -14.37
C ALA A 100 -20.21 22.39 -13.18
N ARG A 101 -19.89 21.13 -12.86
CA ARG A 101 -18.94 20.79 -11.78
C ARG A 101 -17.53 21.31 -12.04
N HIS A 102 -17.17 21.47 -13.31
CA HIS A 102 -15.82 21.85 -13.75
C HIS A 102 -15.77 23.29 -14.29
N GLY A 103 -16.56 24.20 -13.71
CA GLY A 103 -16.48 25.63 -13.99
C GLY A 103 -17.29 26.11 -15.19
N GLY A 104 -18.13 25.24 -15.78
CA GLY A 104 -18.98 25.60 -16.91
C GLY A 104 -18.25 25.56 -18.25
N ARG A 105 -18.97 25.89 -19.33
CA ARG A 105 -18.47 25.83 -20.71
C ARG A 105 -17.15 26.57 -20.95
N PRO A 106 -16.91 27.81 -20.49
CA PRO A 106 -15.68 28.53 -20.83
C PRO A 106 -14.42 27.91 -20.22
N VAL A 107 -14.55 27.30 -19.03
CA VAL A 107 -13.43 26.77 -18.25
C VAL A 107 -13.23 25.27 -18.44
N TYR A 108 -14.25 24.54 -18.90
CA TYR A 108 -14.20 23.08 -18.98
C TYR A 108 -12.98 22.56 -19.75
N ARG A 109 -12.19 21.67 -19.11
CA ARG A 109 -11.08 20.94 -19.72
C ARG A 109 -11.20 19.45 -19.39
N ALA A 110 -11.13 18.61 -20.43
CA ALA A 110 -11.28 17.16 -20.29
C ALA A 110 -10.25 16.53 -19.35
N SER A 111 -8.97 16.87 -19.53
CA SER A 111 -7.85 16.31 -18.78
C SER A 111 -7.93 16.64 -17.28
N GLU A 112 -8.28 17.88 -16.94
CA GLU A 112 -8.45 18.31 -15.54
C GLU A 112 -9.65 17.64 -14.88
N ALA A 113 -10.80 17.58 -15.59
CA ALA A 113 -11.99 16.90 -15.12
C ALA A 113 -11.70 15.41 -14.85
N ASP A 114 -10.95 14.76 -15.75
CA ASP A 114 -10.57 13.37 -15.64
C ASP A 114 -9.61 13.10 -14.46
N GLN A 115 -8.61 13.94 -14.28
CA GLN A 115 -7.68 13.88 -13.15
C GLN A 115 -8.40 14.09 -11.81
N LEU A 116 -9.30 15.07 -11.74
CA LEU A 116 -10.12 15.32 -10.54
C LEU A 116 -11.05 14.13 -10.25
N ALA A 117 -11.69 13.55 -11.27
CA ALA A 117 -12.51 12.36 -11.11
C ALA A 117 -11.71 11.20 -10.48
N TRP A 118 -10.48 10.95 -10.96
CA TRP A 118 -9.60 9.95 -10.36
C TRP A 118 -9.17 10.27 -8.93
N LYS A 119 -8.90 11.54 -8.61
CA LYS A 119 -8.54 11.98 -7.25
C LYS A 119 -9.72 11.78 -6.28
N LEU A 120 -10.92 12.19 -6.68
CA LEU A 120 -12.12 12.09 -5.86
C LEU A 120 -12.60 10.64 -5.69
N ALA A 121 -12.38 9.78 -6.70
CA ALA A 121 -12.69 8.36 -6.62
C ALA A 121 -11.94 7.62 -5.49
N LEU A 122 -10.84 8.18 -4.97
CA LEU A 122 -10.10 7.60 -3.85
C LEU A 122 -10.92 7.50 -2.55
N ARG A 123 -11.93 8.39 -2.37
CA ARG A 123 -12.81 8.45 -1.19
C ARG A 123 -12.10 8.09 0.13
N PRO A 124 -11.02 8.81 0.50
CA PRO A 124 -10.21 8.45 1.65
C PRO A 124 -11.04 8.55 2.93
N LYS A 125 -11.18 7.44 3.66
CA LYS A 125 -11.78 7.45 5.00
C LYS A 125 -10.71 7.72 6.04
N ALA A 126 -10.91 8.74 6.86
CA ALA A 126 -10.03 9.03 8.00
C ALA A 126 -10.00 7.81 8.94
N CYS A 127 -8.82 7.27 9.21
CA CYS A 127 -8.69 6.15 10.15
C CYS A 127 -8.91 6.63 11.60
N GLN A 128 -9.20 5.70 12.51
CA GLN A 128 -9.50 6.03 13.91
C GLN A 128 -8.40 6.88 14.59
N LEU A 129 -7.13 6.57 14.30
CA LEU A 129 -6.00 7.33 14.84
C LEU A 129 -5.94 8.78 14.33
N ALA A 130 -6.41 9.04 13.10
CA ALA A 130 -6.45 10.39 12.53
C ALA A 130 -7.53 11.24 13.20
N ARG A 131 -8.68 10.62 13.52
CA ARG A 131 -9.83 11.26 14.16
C ARG A 131 -9.59 11.54 15.65
N HIS A 132 -8.88 10.66 16.36
CA HIS A 132 -8.73 10.73 17.81
C HIS A 132 -7.28 10.99 18.24
N ARG A 133 -6.95 12.25 18.54
CA ARG A 133 -5.61 12.65 19.02
C ARG A 133 -5.17 11.88 20.26
N LYS A 134 -6.06 11.72 21.25
CA LYS A 134 -5.76 10.99 22.50
C LYS A 134 -5.31 9.55 22.24
N LEU A 135 -6.04 8.82 21.40
CA LEU A 135 -5.69 7.45 21.00
C LEU A 135 -4.30 7.42 20.35
N ARG A 136 -4.02 8.33 19.42
CA ARG A 136 -2.73 8.42 18.73
C ARG A 136 -1.55 8.64 19.71
N VAL A 137 -1.71 9.53 20.70
CA VAL A 137 -0.66 9.78 21.71
C VAL A 137 -0.42 8.53 22.56
N ILE A 138 -1.48 7.87 23.01
CA ILE A 138 -1.38 6.63 23.81
C ILE A 138 -0.66 5.53 23.01
N VAL A 139 -1.05 5.33 21.76
CA VAL A 139 -0.43 4.34 20.87
C VAL A 139 1.05 4.64 20.68
N ALA A 140 1.42 5.89 20.41
CA ALA A 140 2.83 6.28 20.25
C ALA A 140 3.64 6.02 21.53
N SER A 141 3.11 6.40 22.69
CA SER A 141 3.76 6.16 24.00
C SER A 141 3.97 4.66 24.27
N LYS A 142 2.97 3.83 23.97
CA LYS A 142 3.09 2.37 24.14
C LYS A 142 4.06 1.74 23.15
N LEU A 143 4.13 2.22 21.91
CA LEU A 143 5.14 1.79 20.95
C LEU A 143 6.55 2.10 21.47
N ILE A 144 6.79 3.30 22.03
CA ILE A 144 8.10 3.67 22.61
C ILE A 144 8.49 2.72 23.76
N GLN A 145 7.52 2.23 24.52
CA GLN A 145 7.70 1.19 25.55
C GLN A 145 7.90 -0.23 24.96
N ASN A 146 8.14 -0.35 23.65
CA ASN A 146 8.33 -1.61 22.92
C ASN A 146 7.12 -2.57 22.95
N TRP A 147 5.91 -2.04 23.14
CA TRP A 147 4.69 -2.85 23.02
C TRP A 147 4.41 -3.15 21.54
N SER A 148 4.06 -4.40 21.23
CA SER A 148 3.61 -4.76 19.89
C SER A 148 2.22 -4.17 19.58
N PRO A 149 1.91 -3.88 18.30
CA PRO A 149 0.57 -3.45 17.90
C PRO A 149 -0.57 -4.37 18.38
N GLN A 150 -0.35 -5.68 18.44
CA GLN A 150 -1.29 -6.65 19.00
C GLN A 150 -1.53 -6.41 20.49
N GLN A 151 -0.47 -6.25 21.28
CA GLN A 151 -0.57 -5.96 22.72
C GLN A 151 -1.29 -4.64 22.97
N ILE A 152 -0.98 -3.59 22.20
CA ILE A 152 -1.62 -2.27 22.33
C ILE A 152 -3.13 -2.38 22.05
N SER A 153 -3.51 -3.02 20.95
CA SER A 153 -4.92 -3.23 20.58
C SER A 153 -5.70 -3.99 21.66
N GLY A 154 -5.13 -5.10 22.17
CA GLY A 154 -5.74 -5.88 23.24
C GLY A 154 -5.80 -5.15 24.58
N TRP A 155 -4.79 -4.36 24.91
CA TRP A 155 -4.76 -3.54 26.13
C TRP A 155 -5.78 -2.41 26.08
N LEU A 156 -5.91 -1.72 24.95
CA LEU A 156 -6.91 -0.66 24.77
C LEU A 156 -8.34 -1.19 24.98
N LYS A 157 -8.65 -2.38 24.43
CA LYS A 157 -9.96 -3.03 24.60
C LYS A 157 -10.28 -3.31 26.08
N ARG A 158 -9.28 -3.73 26.86
CA ARG A 158 -9.44 -4.02 28.31
C ARG A 158 -9.47 -2.75 29.17
N ARG A 159 -8.65 -1.75 28.85
CA ARG A 159 -8.55 -0.51 29.64
C ARG A 159 -9.74 0.42 29.44
N TYR A 160 -10.34 0.40 28.25
CA TYR A 160 -11.43 1.29 27.83
C TYR A 160 -12.60 0.49 27.23
N PRO A 161 -13.27 -0.38 28.01
CA PRO A 161 -14.30 -1.28 27.49
C PRO A 161 -15.49 -0.54 26.85
N SER A 162 -15.93 0.55 27.48
CA SER A 162 -17.11 1.34 27.07
C SER A 162 -16.81 2.47 26.08
N ASN A 163 -15.54 2.69 25.71
CA ASN A 163 -15.17 3.81 24.84
C ASN A 163 -14.76 3.32 23.45
N GLU A 164 -15.68 3.43 22.49
CA GLU A 164 -15.45 2.98 21.12
C GLU A 164 -14.34 3.75 20.40
N SER A 165 -14.12 5.03 20.74
CA SER A 165 -13.02 5.83 20.17
C SER A 165 -11.64 5.28 20.50
N MET A 166 -11.54 4.38 21.49
CA MET A 166 -10.29 3.71 21.88
C MET A 166 -10.12 2.34 21.22
N ARG A 167 -11.10 1.87 20.43
CA ARG A 167 -11.04 0.57 19.74
C ARG A 167 -10.30 0.72 18.42
N VAL A 168 -9.12 0.11 18.33
CA VAL A 168 -8.32 0.05 17.10
C VAL A 168 -7.75 -1.35 16.91
N SER A 169 -7.89 -1.91 15.70
CA SER A 169 -7.27 -3.18 15.36
C SER A 169 -5.76 -3.02 15.18
N HIS A 170 -4.99 -4.03 15.58
CA HIS A 170 -3.55 -4.09 15.38
C HIS A 170 -3.16 -3.98 13.89
N GLU A 171 -3.99 -4.45 12.97
CA GLU A 171 -3.78 -4.25 11.52
C GLU A 171 -3.85 -2.76 11.14
N THR A 172 -4.74 -1.99 11.76
CA THR A 172 -4.79 -0.54 11.54
C THR A 172 -3.54 0.16 12.05
N LEU A 173 -3.00 -0.29 13.18
CA LEU A 173 -1.73 0.21 13.73
C LEU A 173 -0.57 -0.12 12.77
N TYR A 174 -0.43 -1.37 12.32
CA TYR A 174 0.59 -1.75 11.33
C TYR A 174 0.49 -0.94 10.06
N ARG A 175 -0.71 -0.83 9.46
CA ARG A 175 -0.90 -0.01 8.25
C ARG A 175 -0.52 1.45 8.47
N SER A 176 -0.75 2.00 9.67
CA SER A 176 -0.40 3.40 9.99
C SER A 176 1.10 3.59 10.23
N LEU A 177 1.82 2.55 10.66
CA LEU A 177 3.28 2.56 10.75
C LEU A 177 3.93 2.41 9.36
N PHE A 178 3.47 1.47 8.55
CA PHE A 178 4.07 1.20 7.23
C PHE A 178 3.70 2.24 6.17
N ILE A 179 2.45 2.73 6.13
CA ILE A 179 1.97 3.66 5.11
C ILE A 179 2.15 5.10 5.60
N GLN A 180 3.31 5.69 5.30
CA GLN A 180 3.66 7.05 5.72
C GLN A 180 2.70 8.12 5.20
N ALA A 181 2.11 7.92 4.01
CA ALA A 181 1.10 8.81 3.44
C ALA A 181 -0.15 9.00 4.33
N ARG A 182 -0.35 8.17 5.37
CA ARG A 182 -1.40 8.38 6.36
C ARG A 182 -1.10 9.53 7.32
N GLY A 183 0.17 9.85 7.57
CA GLY A 183 0.59 10.99 8.39
C GLY A 183 0.17 10.93 9.87
N VAL A 184 -0.21 9.76 10.39
CA VAL A 184 -0.78 9.65 11.74
C VAL A 184 0.25 9.24 12.80
N LEU A 185 1.27 8.46 12.42
CA LEU A 185 2.34 8.01 13.30
C LEU A 185 3.69 8.33 12.64
N LYS A 186 4.68 8.74 13.45
CA LYS A 186 6.03 9.01 12.96
C LYS A 186 6.71 7.73 12.48
N LYS A 187 7.49 7.81 11.39
CA LYS A 187 8.25 6.68 10.83
C LYS A 187 9.22 6.04 11.84
N GLU A 188 9.82 6.85 12.70
CA GLU A 188 10.75 6.43 13.75
C GLU A 188 10.16 5.36 14.67
N LEU A 189 8.84 5.36 14.88
CA LEU A 189 8.18 4.38 15.75
C LEU A 189 8.32 2.92 15.27
N ILE A 190 8.69 2.72 14.01
CA ILE A 190 9.01 1.38 13.46
C ILE A 190 10.21 0.75 14.18
N GLN A 191 11.16 1.55 14.71
CA GLN A 191 12.34 1.03 15.40
C GLN A 191 12.01 0.26 16.68
N HIS A 192 10.84 0.52 17.26
CA HIS A 192 10.35 -0.16 18.46
C HIS A 192 9.59 -1.46 18.13
N LEU A 193 9.36 -1.77 16.85
CA LEU A 193 8.83 -3.06 16.45
C LEU A 193 9.93 -4.12 16.50
N ARG A 194 9.61 -5.33 16.95
CA ARG A 194 10.54 -6.48 17.01
C ARG A 194 11.31 -6.70 15.71
N SER A 195 10.63 -6.56 14.56
CA SER A 195 11.24 -6.80 13.25
C SER A 195 11.98 -5.58 12.69
N LYS A 196 11.72 -4.36 13.19
CA LYS A 196 12.27 -3.08 12.72
C LYS A 196 12.22 -2.82 11.20
N ARG A 197 11.45 -3.61 10.46
CA ARG A 197 11.34 -3.50 9.00
C ARG A 197 10.54 -2.26 8.65
N PHE A 198 11.01 -1.50 7.66
CA PHE A 198 10.29 -0.34 7.13
C PHE A 198 9.26 -0.69 6.06
N ILE A 199 9.31 -1.92 5.54
CA ILE A 199 8.42 -2.43 4.49
C ILE A 199 7.78 -3.73 4.98
N ARG A 200 6.45 -3.83 4.87
CA ARG A 200 5.73 -5.05 5.19
C ARG A 200 6.04 -6.14 4.17
N ARG A 201 6.46 -7.31 4.65
CA ARG A 201 6.63 -8.51 3.81
C ARG A 201 5.32 -9.28 3.67
N SER A 202 5.17 -9.98 2.54
CA SER A 202 4.13 -10.97 2.36
C SER A 202 4.26 -12.11 3.38
N VAL A 203 3.12 -12.70 3.75
CA VAL A 203 3.08 -13.94 4.56
C VAL A 203 3.72 -15.09 3.78
N HIS A 204 3.53 -15.12 2.46
CA HIS A 204 4.09 -16.14 1.56
C HIS A 204 5.62 -16.03 1.39
N ALA A 205 6.23 -14.92 1.81
CA ALA A 205 7.69 -14.77 1.77
C ALA A 205 8.43 -15.79 2.65
N ARG A 206 7.75 -16.40 3.63
CA ARG A 206 8.30 -17.48 4.48
C ARG A 206 8.04 -18.88 3.91
N ALA A 207 7.05 -19.03 3.03
CA ALA A 207 6.66 -20.33 2.48
C ALA A 207 7.64 -20.84 1.41
N GLY A 208 8.44 -19.95 0.83
CA GLY A 208 9.35 -20.29 -0.28
C GLY A 208 10.64 -21.00 0.12
N GLY A 209 10.73 -21.62 1.29
CA GLY A 209 11.85 -22.54 1.65
C GLY A 209 13.25 -22.00 1.36
N LYS A 210 13.45 -20.68 1.44
CA LYS A 210 14.74 -20.10 1.08
C LYS A 210 15.69 -20.31 2.23
N PHE A 211 16.60 -21.24 2.01
CA PHE A 211 17.78 -21.52 2.80
C PHE A 211 18.48 -20.19 3.15
N HIS A 212 18.13 -19.62 4.30
CA HIS A 212 18.99 -18.67 4.97
C HIS A 212 20.28 -19.44 5.22
N GLY A 213 21.32 -19.16 4.41
CA GLY A 213 22.63 -19.81 4.41
C GLY A 213 22.64 -21.13 5.18
N GLN A 214 22.39 -22.26 4.49
CA GLN A 214 22.68 -23.54 5.12
C GLN A 214 24.11 -23.48 5.64
N ILE A 215 24.29 -23.90 6.89
CA ILE A 215 25.65 -24.11 7.42
C ILE A 215 26.29 -25.09 6.44
N VAL A 216 27.37 -24.64 5.79
CA VAL A 216 28.15 -25.51 4.91
C VAL A 216 28.62 -26.68 5.76
N ASP A 217 28.36 -27.91 5.31
CA ASP A 217 28.63 -29.15 6.05
C ASP A 217 27.84 -29.29 7.37
N ALA A 218 26.58 -28.84 7.40
CA ALA A 218 25.68 -29.11 8.51
C ALA A 218 25.50 -30.62 8.73
N ILE A 219 26.12 -31.15 9.79
CA ILE A 219 25.91 -32.52 10.24
C ILE A 219 24.45 -32.66 10.69
N SER A 220 23.77 -33.69 10.19
CA SER A 220 22.38 -33.94 10.55
C SER A 220 22.28 -34.34 12.02
N ILE A 221 21.21 -33.97 12.73
CA ILE A 221 20.94 -34.50 14.08
C ILE A 221 20.87 -36.03 14.05
N ARG A 222 20.54 -36.64 12.90
CA ARG A 222 20.54 -38.10 12.72
C ARG A 222 21.93 -38.74 12.74
N GLU A 223 22.97 -37.96 12.46
CA GLU A 223 24.37 -38.39 12.46
C GLU A 223 25.03 -38.14 13.83
N ARG A 224 24.26 -37.74 14.85
CA ARG A 224 24.77 -37.55 16.20
C ARG A 224 25.21 -38.89 16.83
N PRO A 225 26.37 -38.96 17.49
CA PRO A 225 26.78 -40.13 18.27
C PRO A 225 25.73 -40.55 19.30
N ALA A 226 25.60 -41.86 19.52
CA ALA A 226 24.61 -42.42 20.46
C ALA A 226 24.85 -41.97 21.92
N GLU A 227 26.10 -41.72 22.30
CA GLU A 227 26.52 -41.24 23.63
C GLU A 227 25.89 -39.89 24.04
N ILE A 228 25.35 -39.15 23.07
CA ILE A 228 24.65 -37.88 23.30
C ILE A 228 23.24 -38.10 23.88
N GLU A 229 22.59 -39.23 23.57
CA GLU A 229 21.26 -39.56 24.11
C GLU A 229 21.29 -39.79 25.61
N ASP A 230 22.39 -40.37 26.11
CA ASP A 230 22.53 -40.75 27.51
C ASP A 230 22.70 -39.54 28.44
N ARG A 231 23.02 -38.37 27.88
CA ARG A 231 23.24 -37.08 28.61
C ARG A 231 24.16 -37.20 29.83
N ALA A 232 25.01 -38.22 29.84
CA ALA A 232 25.89 -38.54 30.96
C ALA A 232 27.05 -37.54 31.10
N ILE A 233 27.39 -36.82 30.02
CA ILE A 233 28.49 -35.86 29.97
C ILE A 233 27.93 -34.43 29.96
N PRO A 234 28.44 -33.54 30.84
CA PRO A 234 28.11 -32.12 30.78
C PRO A 234 28.41 -31.54 29.39
N GLY A 235 27.37 -31.02 28.72
CA GLY A 235 27.45 -30.53 27.34
C GLY A 235 26.56 -31.30 26.35
N HIS A 236 26.07 -32.48 26.72
CA HIS A 236 25.01 -33.19 25.99
C HIS A 236 23.63 -32.65 26.45
N TRP A 237 23.15 -31.55 25.85
CA TRP A 237 21.83 -30.93 26.15
C TRP A 237 20.76 -31.25 25.09
#